data_AF-A0A3B5MSP1-F1
#
_entry.id   AF-A0A3B5MSP1-F1
#
_cell.length_a   1.000
_cell.length_b   1.000
_cell.length_c   1.000
_cell.angle_alpha   90.00
_cell.angle_beta   90.00
_cell.angle_gamma   90.00
#
_symmetry.space_group_name_H-M   'P 1'
#
loop_
_entity.id
_entity.type
_entity.pdbx_description
1 polymer ?
#
loop_
_entity_poly.entity_id
_entity_poly.type
_entity_poly.pdbx_seq_one_letter_code
_entity_poly.pdbx_strand_id
1 'polypeptide(L)'
;MDEDRLKSGELMEVKVDEGPDFTHRNSQSQIEDRDPNRVNSNLKVMFEDVIAEPPSVRSFDKVWLWSHALFEVSRLWGYRFISLVLAVPVSLTAGLLFAVLSCLHIWLIMPGVQLLLINMQWIQTVWASILNIFITPFYTSFGKCCGQIIIRLASADNR
;
A
#
# COMPACT_ATOMS: atom_id res chain seq x y z
N MET A 1 49.74 47.97 2.29
CA MET A 1 50.67 47.73 3.41
C MET A 1 49.90 47.64 4.72
N ASP A 2 49.34 46.50 5.15
CA ASP A 2 48.90 45.22 4.52
C ASP A 2 48.15 44.41 5.60
N GLU A 3 47.29 43.42 5.33
CA GLU A 3 46.86 42.77 4.07
C GLU A 3 45.33 42.51 4.09
N ASP A 4 44.66 42.69 2.95
CA ASP A 4 43.37 42.08 2.62
C ASP A 4 43.43 40.54 2.65
N ARG A 5 43.20 39.89 3.80
CA ARG A 5 43.08 38.42 3.83
C ARG A 5 42.14 37.87 4.92
N LEU A 6 41.04 37.28 4.45
CA LEU A 6 39.93 36.63 5.18
C LEU A 6 39.11 37.58 6.09
N LYS A 7 37.84 37.93 5.82
CA LYS A 7 36.88 37.49 4.78
C LYS A 7 36.80 35.97 4.58
N SER A 8 36.48 35.24 5.65
CA SER A 8 36.02 33.85 5.56
C SER A 8 35.02 33.55 6.67
N GLY A 9 33.79 33.14 6.31
CA GLY A 9 32.73 32.77 7.25
C GLY A 9 32.11 33.95 8.01
N GLU A 10 31.61 35.00 7.36
CA GLU A 10 30.23 35.00 6.83
C GLU A 10 29.36 33.78 7.20
N LEU A 11 28.50 33.99 8.20
CA LEU A 11 27.13 33.51 8.28
C LEU A 11 26.84 32.06 7.84
N MET A 12 26.90 31.11 8.78
CA MET A 12 26.04 29.92 8.75
C MET A 12 25.27 29.81 10.06
N GLU A 13 24.08 30.42 10.05
CA GLU A 13 23.01 30.17 11.01
C GLU A 13 22.56 28.71 10.86
N VAL A 14 23.17 27.79 11.62
CA VAL A 14 22.62 26.44 11.78
C VAL A 14 21.48 26.53 12.79
N LYS A 15 20.30 26.84 12.26
CA LYS A 15 19.05 26.79 12.99
C LYS A 15 18.72 25.33 13.34
N VAL A 16 19.18 24.90 14.50
CA VAL A 16 18.71 23.66 15.11
C VAL A 16 17.30 23.93 15.63
N ASP A 17 16.32 23.41 14.92
CA ASP A 17 14.92 23.41 15.34
C ASP A 17 14.80 22.50 16.58
N GLU A 18 14.86 23.09 17.77
CA GLU A 18 14.57 22.37 19.01
C GLU A 18 13.09 21.96 18.98
N GLY A 19 12.88 20.64 18.94
CA GLY A 19 11.56 20.03 19.12
C GLY A 19 10.91 20.44 20.45
N PRO A 20 9.59 20.25 20.59
CA PRO A 20 8.78 21.00 21.54
C PRO A 20 9.30 20.88 22.98
N ASP A 21 9.77 22.01 23.52
CA ASP A 21 9.95 22.20 24.95
C ASP A 21 8.62 21.85 25.63
N PHE A 22 8.61 20.72 26.34
CA PHE A 22 7.54 20.38 27.25
C PHE A 22 7.69 21.24 28.48
N THR A 23 7.35 22.53 28.33
CA THR A 23 7.37 23.55 29.37
C THR A 23 6.62 22.99 30.59
N HIS A 24 7.37 22.54 31.59
CA HIS A 24 6.82 21.97 32.81
C HIS A 24 6.23 23.11 33.65
N ARG A 25 5.01 23.51 33.28
CA ARG A 25 4.19 24.50 33.97
C ARG A 25 3.80 23.92 35.34
N ASN A 26 4.70 24.06 36.30
CA ASN A 26 4.36 23.89 37.70
C ASN A 26 4.88 25.07 38.51
N SER A 27 3.93 25.97 38.84
CA SER A 27 3.96 26.85 40.00
C SER A 27 5.34 27.36 40.45
N GLN A 28 5.86 28.39 39.79
CA GLN A 28 6.68 29.37 40.51
C GLN A 28 5.78 30.13 41.49
N SER A 29 5.47 29.49 42.62
CA SER A 29 5.15 30.23 43.83
C SER A 29 6.28 31.20 44.07
N GLN A 30 5.97 32.48 44.24
CA GLN A 30 6.93 33.56 44.42
C GLN A 30 7.63 33.37 45.78
N ILE A 31 8.67 32.53 45.80
CA ILE A 31 9.53 32.34 46.97
C ILE A 31 10.36 33.60 47.11
N GLU A 32 9.90 34.49 47.98
CA GLU A 32 10.61 35.68 48.41
C GLU A 32 12.03 35.30 48.85
N ASP A 33 13.04 36.01 48.32
CA ASP A 33 14.44 35.65 48.54
C ASP A 33 14.84 35.93 50.00
N ARG A 34 14.84 34.87 50.82
CA ARG A 34 15.03 34.94 52.27
C ARG A 34 16.46 35.23 52.71
N ASP A 35 17.42 35.36 51.80
CA ASP A 35 18.77 35.83 52.10
C ASP A 35 19.24 36.88 51.08
N PRO A 36 18.66 38.10 51.10
CA PRO A 36 18.98 39.16 50.13
C PRO A 36 20.43 39.66 50.25
N ASN A 37 21.13 39.29 51.32
CA ASN A 37 22.51 39.68 51.60
C ASN A 37 23.51 38.52 51.43
N ARG A 38 23.03 37.34 50.99
CA ARG A 38 23.80 36.12 50.62
C ARG A 38 24.80 35.62 51.67
N VAL A 39 24.58 35.95 52.94
CA VAL A 39 25.51 35.64 54.04
C VAL A 39 25.58 34.14 54.29
N ASN A 40 24.49 33.41 54.05
CA ASN A 40 24.34 31.99 54.35
C ASN A 40 24.65 31.09 53.14
N SER A 41 25.43 31.60 52.18
CA SER A 41 25.83 30.86 50.96
C SER A 41 26.45 29.48 51.24
N ASN A 42 27.18 29.33 52.34
CA ASN A 42 27.79 28.06 52.79
C ASN A 42 26.82 27.11 53.52
N LEU A 43 25.60 27.55 53.84
CA LEU A 43 24.55 26.73 54.48
C LEU A 43 23.41 26.37 53.51
N LYS A 44 23.56 26.70 52.21
CA LYS A 44 22.60 26.36 51.16
C LYS A 44 22.78 24.92 50.68
N VAL A 45 22.68 23.97 51.62
CA VAL A 45 22.57 22.53 51.31
C VAL A 45 21.27 22.32 50.54
N MET A 46 21.39 21.86 49.30
CA MET A 46 20.25 21.31 48.56
C MET A 46 19.89 19.94 49.12
N PHE A 47 18.65 19.50 48.94
CA PHE A 47 18.21 18.21 49.49
C PHE A 47 19.01 17.02 48.93
N GLU A 48 19.56 17.13 47.71
CA GLU A 48 20.54 16.18 47.18
C GLU A 48 21.79 16.01 48.07
N ASP A 49 22.30 17.09 48.68
CA ASP A 49 23.52 17.07 49.50
C ASP A 49 23.28 16.47 50.91
N VAL A 50 22.02 16.53 51.37
CA VAL A 50 21.58 15.90 52.64
C VAL A 50 21.41 14.37 52.50
N ILE A 51 21.10 13.89 51.29
CA ILE A 51 20.88 12.46 51.00
C ILE A 51 22.15 11.78 50.46
N ALA A 52 23.13 12.54 49.96
CA ALA A 52 24.40 12.04 49.44
C ALA A 52 24.26 10.97 48.32
N GLU A 53 23.18 11.03 47.54
CA GLU A 53 23.04 10.17 46.35
C GLU A 53 24.04 10.61 45.27
N PRO A 54 24.98 9.74 44.84
CA PRO A 54 25.83 10.04 43.70
C PRO A 54 24.99 10.11 42.41
N PRO A 55 25.40 10.90 41.39
CA PRO A 55 24.63 11.03 40.14
C PRO A 55 24.47 9.73 39.33
N SER A 56 25.08 8.62 39.77
CA SER A 56 24.98 7.27 39.20
C SER A 56 23.71 6.50 39.59
N VAL A 57 23.05 6.82 40.72
CA VAL A 57 21.84 6.11 41.18
C VAL A 57 20.53 6.62 40.58
N ARG A 58 20.60 7.63 39.70
CA ARG A 58 19.52 8.04 38.77
C ARG A 58 19.19 7.00 37.68
N SER A 59 19.40 5.72 37.99
CA SER A 59 19.03 4.57 37.18
C SER A 59 17.52 4.36 37.14
N PHE A 60 16.74 4.78 38.16
CA PHE A 60 15.28 4.63 38.11
C PHE A 60 14.62 5.48 37.01
N ASP A 61 14.99 6.77 36.86
CA ASP A 61 14.53 7.60 35.74
C ASP A 61 14.93 7.00 34.38
N LYS A 62 16.15 6.46 34.30
CA LYS A 62 16.66 5.82 33.07
C LYS A 62 15.91 4.53 32.75
N VAL A 63 15.67 3.65 33.73
CA VAL A 63 14.91 2.41 33.56
C VAL A 63 13.46 2.71 33.23
N TRP A 64 12.85 3.74 33.84
CA TRP A 64 11.50 4.20 33.52
C TRP A 64 11.43 4.68 32.06
N LEU A 65 12.33 5.59 31.64
CA LEU A 65 12.41 6.09 30.27
C LEU A 65 12.68 4.97 29.25
N TRP A 66 13.61 4.06 29.56
CA TRP A 66 13.90 2.90 28.71
C TRP A 66 12.72 1.92 28.63
N SER A 67 11.97 1.72 29.71
CA SER A 67 10.76 0.88 29.69
C SER A 67 9.66 1.50 28.84
N HIS A 68 9.49 2.83 28.90
CA HIS A 68 8.54 3.57 28.07
C HIS A 68 8.92 3.50 26.59
N ALA A 69 10.19 3.77 26.25
CA ALA A 69 10.70 3.68 24.89
C ALA A 69 10.61 2.24 24.33
N LEU A 70 11.00 1.24 25.14
CA LEU A 70 10.91 -0.17 24.75
C LEU A 70 9.46 -0.62 24.55
N PHE A 71 8.51 -0.12 25.36
CA PHE A 71 7.08 -0.39 25.19
C PHE A 71 6.55 0.18 23.86
N GLU A 72 6.91 1.41 23.51
CA GLU A 72 6.52 2.02 22.23
C GLU A 72 7.11 1.30 21.01
N VAL A 73 8.40 0.94 21.07
CA VAL A 73 9.07 0.16 20.01
C VAL A 73 8.48 -1.25 19.91
N SER A 74 8.23 -1.90 21.04
CA SER A 74 7.59 -3.22 21.13
C SER A 74 6.19 -3.21 20.54
N ARG A 75 5.39 -2.17 20.79
CA ARG A 75 4.07 -1.97 20.16
C ARG A 75 4.19 -1.92 18.63
N LEU A 76 5.13 -1.14 18.10
CA LEU A 76 5.33 -1.02 16.65
C LEU A 76 5.81 -2.33 16.00
N TRP A 77 6.78 -3.02 16.62
CA TRP A 77 7.28 -4.31 16.15
C TRP A 77 6.24 -5.43 16.32
N GLY A 78 5.45 -5.40 17.39
CA GLY A 78 4.35 -6.34 17.65
C GLY A 78 3.32 -6.32 16.52
N TYR A 79 2.86 -5.14 16.09
CA TYR A 79 1.96 -5.03 14.93
C TYR A 79 2.60 -5.57 13.64
N ARG A 80 3.89 -5.32 13.41
CA ARG A 80 4.61 -5.85 12.23
C ARG A 80 4.74 -7.38 12.29
N PHE A 81 5.04 -7.96 13.45
CA PHE A 81 5.09 -9.42 13.63
C PHE A 81 3.72 -10.06 13.47
N ILE A 82 2.66 -9.51 14.06
CA ILE A 82 1.29 -10.01 13.89
C ILE A 82 0.91 -9.96 12.40
N SER A 83 1.21 -8.86 11.71
CA SER A 83 0.96 -8.73 10.27
C SER A 83 1.75 -9.75 9.44
N LEU A 84 3.02 -10.01 9.80
CA LEU A 84 3.84 -11.03 9.15
C LEU A 84 3.27 -12.45 9.38
N VAL A 85 2.93 -12.79 10.63
CA VAL A 85 2.40 -14.09 11.03
C VAL A 85 1.02 -14.36 10.42
N LEU A 86 0.24 -13.32 10.10
CA LEU A 86 -1.00 -13.44 9.32
C LEU A 86 -0.74 -13.48 7.80
N ALA A 87 0.25 -12.75 7.30
CA ALA A 87 0.61 -12.73 5.89
C ALA A 87 1.23 -14.07 5.42
N VAL A 88 2.01 -14.76 6.26
CA VAL A 88 2.63 -16.06 5.94
C VAL A 88 1.61 -17.14 5.57
N PRO A 89 0.59 -17.48 6.39
CA PRO A 89 -0.40 -18.50 6.03
C PRO A 89 -1.29 -18.07 4.87
N VAL A 90 -1.61 -16.78 4.74
CA VAL A 90 -2.37 -16.26 3.58
C VAL A 90 -1.55 -16.39 2.29
N SER A 91 -0.27 -16.03 2.31
CA SER A 91 0.65 -16.16 1.19
C SER A 91 0.89 -17.64 0.82
N LEU A 92 1.07 -18.52 1.81
CA LEU A 92 1.22 -19.95 1.60
C LEU A 92 -0.06 -20.57 0.99
N THR A 93 -1.24 -20.16 1.47
CA THR A 93 -2.52 -20.60 0.91
C THR A 93 -2.70 -20.10 -0.52
N ALA A 94 -2.43 -18.81 -0.79
CA ALA A 94 -2.51 -18.23 -2.12
C ALA A 94 -1.50 -18.86 -3.10
N GLY A 95 -0.28 -19.13 -2.66
CA GLY A 95 0.76 -19.81 -3.43
C GLY A 95 0.40 -21.26 -3.74
N LEU A 96 -0.15 -22.00 -2.77
CA LEU A 96 -0.65 -23.36 -2.98
C LEU A 96 -1.84 -23.39 -3.94
N LEU A 97 -2.81 -22.47 -3.78
CA LEU A 97 -3.92 -22.31 -4.71
C LEU A 97 -3.42 -21.99 -6.13
N PHE A 98 -2.47 -21.06 -6.27
CA PHE A 98 -1.87 -20.72 -7.56
C PHE A 98 -1.09 -21.88 -8.19
N ALA A 99 -0.38 -22.68 -7.39
CA ALA A 99 0.31 -23.88 -7.87
C ALA A 99 -0.67 -24.95 -8.36
N VAL A 100 -1.75 -25.21 -7.61
CA VAL A 100 -2.82 -26.14 -8.02
C VAL A 100 -3.55 -25.60 -9.26
N LEU A 101 -3.87 -24.32 -9.32
CA LEU A 101 -4.48 -23.67 -10.49
C LEU A 101 -3.56 -23.72 -11.71
N SER A 102 -2.24 -23.55 -11.55
CA SER A 102 -1.28 -23.62 -12.66
C SER A 102 -1.12 -25.06 -13.18
N CYS A 103 -1.09 -26.04 -12.26
CA CYS A 103 -1.12 -27.46 -12.61
C CYS A 103 -2.41 -27.81 -13.35
N LEU A 104 -3.57 -27.40 -12.81
CA LEU A 104 -4.87 -27.59 -13.45
C LEU A 104 -4.95 -26.85 -14.79
N HIS A 105 -4.35 -25.67 -14.94
CA HIS A 105 -4.32 -24.95 -16.20
C HIS A 105 -3.55 -25.75 -17.26
N ILE A 106 -2.34 -26.22 -16.96
CA ILE A 106 -1.56 -26.98 -17.95
C ILE A 106 -2.22 -28.32 -18.29
N TRP A 107 -2.81 -29.01 -17.30
CA TRP A 107 -3.40 -30.35 -17.48
C TRP A 107 -4.86 -30.37 -17.92
N LEU A 108 -5.66 -29.34 -17.64
CA LEU A 108 -7.09 -29.28 -17.97
C LEU A 108 -7.40 -28.21 -19.02
N ILE A 109 -6.77 -27.04 -19.01
CA ILE A 109 -7.07 -26.01 -20.02
C ILE A 109 -6.47 -26.39 -21.38
N MET A 110 -5.30 -27.02 -21.44
CA MET A 110 -4.74 -27.46 -22.73
C MET A 110 -5.62 -28.53 -23.44
N PRO A 111 -5.98 -29.68 -22.82
CA PRO A 111 -6.91 -30.61 -23.46
C PRO A 111 -8.36 -30.10 -23.45
N GLY A 112 -8.75 -29.26 -22.50
CA GLY A 112 -10.08 -28.67 -22.41
C GLY A 112 -10.38 -27.73 -23.57
N VAL A 113 -9.42 -26.88 -23.97
CA VAL A 113 -9.55 -26.03 -25.16
C VAL A 113 -9.58 -26.89 -26.43
N GLN A 114 -8.77 -27.94 -26.53
CA GLN A 114 -8.82 -28.88 -27.67
C GLN A 114 -10.18 -29.60 -27.76
N LEU A 115 -10.70 -30.09 -26.62
CA LEU A 115 -12.01 -30.72 -26.52
C LEU A 115 -13.15 -29.74 -26.82
N LEU A 116 -13.02 -28.49 -26.38
CA LEU A 116 -14.03 -27.46 -26.64
C LEU A 116 -14.01 -27.05 -28.11
N LEU A 117 -12.85 -26.88 -28.74
CA LEU A 117 -12.71 -26.61 -30.17
C LEU A 117 -13.30 -27.74 -31.03
N ILE A 118 -13.02 -29.01 -30.72
CA ILE A 118 -13.62 -30.11 -31.50
C ILE A 118 -15.14 -30.17 -31.29
N ASN A 119 -15.65 -30.02 -30.06
CA ASN A 119 -17.10 -29.90 -29.82
C ASN A 119 -17.70 -28.71 -30.56
N MET A 120 -17.03 -27.55 -30.59
CA MET A 120 -17.45 -26.37 -31.35
C MET A 120 -17.58 -26.70 -32.85
N GLN A 121 -16.65 -27.46 -33.41
CA GLN A 121 -16.69 -27.91 -34.81
C GLN A 121 -17.85 -28.89 -35.09
N TRP A 122 -18.10 -29.84 -34.19
CA TRP A 122 -19.27 -30.74 -34.26
C TRP A 122 -20.58 -29.94 -34.20
N ILE A 123 -20.69 -29.02 -33.23
CA ILE A 123 -21.85 -28.13 -33.06
C ILE A 123 -22.03 -27.26 -34.31
N GLN A 124 -20.98 -26.66 -34.85
CA GLN A 124 -21.02 -25.86 -36.08
C GLN A 124 -21.50 -26.69 -37.28
N THR A 125 -21.07 -27.95 -37.41
CA THR A 125 -21.50 -28.84 -38.50
C THR A 125 -22.98 -29.19 -38.36
N VAL A 126 -23.46 -29.50 -37.15
CA VAL A 126 -24.87 -29.76 -36.87
C VAL A 126 -25.72 -28.51 -37.11
N TRP A 127 -25.26 -27.34 -36.63
CA TRP A 127 -25.92 -26.06 -36.86
C TRP A 127 -26.00 -25.69 -38.35
N ALA A 128 -24.91 -25.90 -39.09
CA ALA A 128 -24.89 -25.69 -40.55
C ALA A 128 -25.83 -26.66 -41.28
N SER A 129 -25.94 -27.91 -40.82
CA SER A 129 -26.88 -28.89 -41.38
C SER A 129 -28.34 -28.51 -41.12
N ILE A 130 -28.65 -28.12 -39.88
CA ILE A 130 -29.98 -27.59 -39.50
C ILE A 130 -30.30 -26.35 -40.34
N LEU A 131 -29.40 -25.37 -40.37
CA LEU A 131 -29.55 -24.17 -41.18
C LEU A 131 -29.76 -24.52 -42.66
N ASN A 132 -29.00 -25.43 -43.26
CA ASN A 132 -29.20 -25.83 -44.65
C ASN A 132 -30.62 -26.41 -44.86
N ILE A 133 -31.09 -27.30 -43.97
CA ILE A 133 -32.43 -27.89 -44.04
C ILE A 133 -33.55 -26.83 -43.93
N PHE A 134 -33.38 -25.75 -43.16
CA PHE A 134 -34.36 -24.67 -43.05
C PHE A 134 -34.21 -23.58 -44.14
N ILE A 135 -32.98 -23.14 -44.41
CA ILE A 135 -32.63 -22.05 -45.34
C ILE A 135 -32.79 -22.49 -46.79
N THR A 136 -32.35 -23.69 -47.19
CA THR A 136 -32.49 -24.14 -48.59
C THR A 136 -33.94 -24.08 -49.10
N PRO A 137 -34.96 -24.65 -48.42
CA PRO A 137 -36.34 -24.54 -48.88
C PRO A 137 -36.90 -23.10 -48.76
N PHE A 138 -36.52 -22.34 -47.73
CA PHE A 138 -36.91 -20.92 -47.62
C PHE A 138 -36.40 -20.11 -48.82
N TYR A 139 -35.09 -20.09 -49.05
CA TYR A 139 -34.47 -19.31 -50.12
C TYR A 139 -34.81 -19.85 -51.51
N THR A 140 -35.06 -21.16 -51.67
CA THR A 140 -35.59 -21.71 -52.94
C THR A 140 -37.02 -21.22 -53.20
N SER A 141 -37.84 -21.11 -52.15
CA SER A 141 -39.22 -20.60 -52.27
C SER A 141 -39.24 -19.11 -52.56
N PHE A 142 -38.53 -18.29 -51.75
CA PHE A 142 -38.36 -16.85 -52.00
C PHE A 142 -37.73 -16.58 -53.38
N GLY A 143 -36.70 -17.34 -53.76
CA GLY A 143 -36.06 -17.24 -55.07
C GLY A 143 -37.00 -17.58 -56.23
N LYS A 144 -37.92 -18.55 -56.07
CA LYS A 144 -38.98 -18.79 -57.08
C LYS A 144 -40.02 -17.68 -57.10
N CYS A 145 -40.47 -17.18 -55.95
CA CYS A 145 -41.41 -16.06 -55.88
C CYS A 145 -40.86 -14.79 -56.56
N CYS A 146 -39.60 -14.44 -56.31
CA CYS A 146 -38.95 -13.28 -56.92
C CYS A 146 -38.54 -13.53 -58.38
N GLY A 147 -38.03 -14.73 -58.70
CA GLY A 147 -37.55 -15.09 -60.04
C GLY A 147 -38.65 -15.28 -61.09
N GLN A 148 -39.90 -15.52 -60.66
CA GLN A 148 -41.05 -15.57 -61.58
C GLN A 148 -41.44 -14.18 -62.13
N ILE A 149 -40.95 -13.09 -61.51
CA ILE A 149 -41.15 -11.71 -61.98
C ILE A 149 -40.09 -11.39 -63.05
N ILE A 150 -40.15 -12.07 -64.19
CA ILE A 150 -39.31 -11.76 -65.35
C ILE A 150 -39.89 -10.51 -66.02
N ILE A 151 -39.38 -9.35 -65.63
CA ILE A 151 -39.73 -8.07 -66.26
C ILE A 151 -39.15 -8.07 -67.67
N ARG A 152 -39.95 -8.48 -68.66
CA ARG A 152 -39.66 -8.28 -70.08
C ARG A 152 -39.73 -6.78 -70.35
N LEU A 153 -38.61 -6.09 -70.14
CA LEU A 153 -38.43 -4.71 -70.61
C LEU A 153 -38.40 -4.75 -72.13
N ALA A 154 -39.59 -4.75 -72.74
CA ALA A 154 -39.76 -4.41 -74.14
C ALA A 154 -39.35 -2.95 -74.25
N SER A 155 -38.07 -2.71 -74.53
CA SER A 155 -37.61 -1.43 -75.06
C SER A 155 -38.41 -1.22 -76.33
N ALA A 156 -39.41 -0.35 -76.25
CA ALA A 156 -40.06 0.22 -77.42
C ALA A 156 -39.04 1.15 -78.08
N ASP A 157 -38.04 0.53 -78.71
CA ASP A 157 -37.19 1.13 -79.73
C ASP A 157 -38.09 1.37 -80.95
N ASN A 158 -38.90 2.42 -80.80
CA ASN A 158 -39.95 2.82 -81.70
C ASN A 158 -39.53 4.14 -82.31
N ARG A 159 -39.24 4.07 -83.62
CA ARG A 159 -39.27 5.17 -84.59
C ARG A 159 -37.97 5.93 -84.86
#